data_AF-A0A1H9ME07-F1
#
_entry.id   AF-A0A1H9ME07-F1
#
_cell.length_a   1.000
_cell.length_b   1.000
_cell.length_c   1.000
_cell.angle_alpha   90.00
_cell.angle_beta   90.00
_cell.angle_gamma   90.00
#
_symmetry.space_group_name_H-M   'P 1'
#
loop_
_entity.id
_entity.type
_entity.pdbx_description
1 polymer ?
#
loop_
_entity_poly.entity_id
_entity_poly.type
_entity_poly.pdbx_seq_one_letter_code
_entity_poly.pdbx_strand_id
1 'polypeptide(L)'
;MNLETVISNVRKLAADADVSHVDFLAVQVTLTDCDPGMFYVEVKDHKVNVEPYDYHDRNCAISMKSDDFNKLISGELDPVAAFTVGKLKVDGDIGKALEFSNLLK
;
A
#
# COMPACT_ATOMS: atom_id res chain seq x y z
N MET A 1 1.00 16.37 -2.90
CA MET A 1 1.11 15.83 -1.52
C MET A 1 2.56 15.51 -1.23
N ASN A 2 3.02 15.39 0.03
CA ASN A 2 4.37 14.90 0.33
C ASN A 2 4.31 13.48 0.94
N LEU A 3 5.41 12.74 0.83
CA LEU A 3 5.49 11.34 1.27
C LEU A 3 5.20 11.17 2.77
N GLU A 4 5.71 12.08 3.60
CA GLU A 4 5.53 12.04 5.06
C GLU A 4 4.04 12.07 5.46
N THR A 5 3.24 12.88 4.78
CA THR A 5 1.79 12.96 5.02
C THR A 5 1.11 11.63 4.68
N VAL A 6 1.50 11.00 3.56
CA VAL A 6 0.94 9.71 3.14
C VAL A 6 1.32 8.62 4.13
N ILE A 7 2.59 8.52 4.51
CA ILE A 7 3.07 7.54 5.51
C ILE A 7 2.36 7.73 6.85
N SER A 8 2.17 8.98 7.30
CA SER A 8 1.44 9.28 8.53
C SER A 8 -0.01 8.79 8.45
N ASN A 9 -0.68 8.96 7.31
CA ASN A 9 -2.04 8.46 7.10
C ASN A 9 -2.09 6.92 7.12
N VAL A 10 -1.20 6.27 6.39
CA VAL A 10 -1.10 4.79 6.35
C VAL A 10 -0.86 4.23 7.75
N ARG A 11 0.04 4.85 8.54
CA ARG A 11 0.31 4.43 9.93
C ARG A 11 -0.91 4.55 10.85
N LYS A 12 -1.79 5.54 10.63
CA LYS A 12 -3.04 5.67 11.38
C LYS A 12 -4.01 4.54 11.04
N LEU A 13 -4.23 4.27 9.75
CA LEU A 13 -5.10 3.18 9.30
C LEU A 13 -4.57 1.82 9.78
N ALA A 14 -3.25 1.62 9.66
CA ALA A 14 -2.57 0.41 10.12
C ALA A 14 -2.67 0.16 11.63
N ALA A 15 -2.86 1.20 12.45
CA ALA A 15 -3.01 1.05 13.90
C ALA A 15 -4.35 0.38 14.29
N ASP A 16 -5.37 0.52 13.45
CA ASP A 16 -6.71 -0.02 13.66
C ASP A 16 -6.98 -1.29 12.83
N ALA A 17 -6.06 -1.68 11.94
CA ALA A 17 -6.20 -2.82 11.05
C ALA A 17 -6.09 -4.16 11.82
N ASP A 18 -7.08 -5.04 11.64
CA ASP A 18 -7.01 -6.43 12.14
C ASP A 18 -6.15 -7.28 11.20
N VAL A 19 -4.95 -7.62 11.67
CA VAL A 19 -3.98 -8.46 10.96
C VAL A 19 -3.76 -9.82 11.62
N SER A 20 -4.66 -10.23 12.53
CA SER A 20 -4.57 -11.53 13.20
C SER A 20 -4.69 -12.73 12.23
N HIS A 21 -5.34 -12.51 11.09
CA HIS A 21 -5.55 -13.51 10.04
C HIS A 21 -4.64 -13.33 8.82
N VAL A 22 -3.79 -12.30 8.84
CA VAL A 22 -2.91 -11.98 7.73
C VAL A 22 -1.58 -12.69 7.96
N ASP A 23 -1.21 -13.56 7.02
CA ASP A 23 0.11 -14.18 6.97
C ASP A 23 1.17 -13.11 6.59
N PHE A 24 2.37 -13.54 6.19
CA PHE A 24 3.36 -12.61 5.65
C PHE A 24 2.79 -11.83 4.45
N LEU A 25 2.84 -10.51 4.56
CA LEU A 25 2.49 -9.56 3.51
C LEU A 25 3.56 -8.47 3.45
N ALA A 26 4.02 -8.18 2.25
CA ALA A 26 5.14 -7.29 2.00
C ALA A 26 4.88 -6.52 0.70
N VAL A 27 4.57 -5.22 0.81
CA VAL A 27 4.17 -4.39 -0.33
C VAL A 27 5.00 -3.11 -0.39
N GLN A 28 5.69 -2.93 -1.51
CA GLN A 28 6.30 -1.64 -1.83
C GLN A 28 5.26 -0.74 -2.50
N VAL A 29 5.12 0.50 -2.02
CA VAL A 29 4.26 1.51 -2.62
C VAL A 29 5.13 2.58 -3.26
N THR A 30 4.87 2.89 -4.54
CA THR A 30 5.53 3.99 -5.26
C THR A 30 4.50 5.01 -5.72
N LEU A 31 4.58 6.20 -5.12
CA LEU A 31 3.82 7.38 -5.50
C LEU A 31 4.54 8.10 -6.63
N THR A 32 3.98 8.02 -7.83
CA THR A 32 4.60 8.48 -9.10
C THR A 32 4.69 10.00 -9.25
N ASP A 33 4.07 10.74 -8.34
CA ASP A 33 3.98 12.20 -8.27
C ASP A 33 4.61 12.76 -6.98
N CYS A 34 5.47 11.98 -6.32
CA CYS A 34 6.26 12.40 -5.14
C CYS A 34 7.74 12.03 -5.33
N ASP A 35 8.64 12.85 -4.76
CA ASP A 35 10.08 12.59 -4.72
C ASP A 35 10.67 12.99 -3.35
N PRO A 36 11.13 12.04 -2.52
CA PRO A 36 10.99 10.59 -2.69
C PRO A 36 9.51 10.19 -2.64
N GLY A 37 9.13 9.17 -3.42
CA GLY A 37 7.76 8.67 -3.51
C GLY A 37 7.58 7.23 -3.03
N MET A 38 8.62 6.61 -2.48
CA MET A 38 8.64 5.19 -2.17
C MET A 38 8.56 4.95 -0.66
N PHE A 39 7.75 3.98 -0.27
CA PHE A 39 7.70 3.43 1.08
C PHE A 39 7.23 1.97 1.02
N TYR A 40 7.32 1.28 2.14
CA TYR A 40 7.01 -0.13 2.24
C TYR A 40 6.04 -0.38 3.40
N VAL A 41 5.15 -1.35 3.22
CA VAL A 41 4.23 -1.84 4.24
C VAL A 41 4.41 -3.36 4.38
N GLU A 42 4.62 -3.79 5.62
CA GLU A 42 4.82 -5.19 5.99
C GLU A 42 3.80 -5.61 7.02
N VAL A 43 3.29 -6.83 6.90
CA VAL A 43 2.64 -7.56 7.98
C VAL A 43 3.54 -8.72 8.36
N LYS A 44 4.03 -8.68 9.60
CA LYS A 44 4.88 -9.70 10.18
C LYS A 44 4.62 -9.79 11.67
N ASP A 45 4.57 -11.01 12.20
CA ASP A 45 4.28 -11.26 13.62
C ASP A 45 2.98 -10.56 14.08
N HIS A 46 1.96 -10.55 13.22
CA HIS A 46 0.68 -9.88 13.41
C HIS A 46 0.80 -8.38 13.74
N LYS A 47 1.80 -7.71 13.16
CA LYS A 47 2.00 -6.27 13.25
C LYS A 47 2.21 -5.67 11.87
N VAL A 48 1.68 -4.46 11.69
CA VAL A 48 1.92 -3.67 10.48
C VAL A 48 3.14 -2.76 10.70
N ASN A 49 4.14 -2.90 9.85
CA ASN A 49 5.32 -2.03 9.80
C ASN A 49 5.21 -1.12 8.56
N VAL A 50 5.53 0.17 8.70
CA VAL A 50 5.45 1.14 7.59
C VAL A 50 6.75 1.94 7.56
N GLU A 51 7.55 1.75 6.52
CA GLU A 51 8.95 2.16 6.49
C GLU A 51 9.31 2.91 5.20
N PRO A 52 10.09 4.01 5.26
CA PRO A 52 10.39 4.87 4.11
C PRO A 52 11.63 4.43 3.31
N TYR A 53 11.98 3.14 3.29
CA TYR A 53 13.16 2.60 2.59
C TYR A 53 12.84 1.43 1.67
N ASP A 54 13.77 1.10 0.77
CA ASP A 54 13.67 0.00 -0.17
C ASP A 54 13.79 -1.35 0.55
N TYR A 55 12.85 -2.26 0.29
CA TYR A 55 12.84 -3.62 0.79
C TYR A 55 12.71 -4.58 -0.39
N HIS A 56 13.75 -5.41 -0.58
CA HIS A 56 13.83 -6.27 -1.75
C HIS A 56 13.00 -7.55 -1.64
N ASP A 57 12.62 -7.99 -0.43
CA ASP A 57 11.82 -9.21 -0.23
C ASP A 57 10.33 -8.87 -0.11
N ARG A 58 9.71 -8.59 -1.26
CA ARG A 58 8.30 -8.17 -1.33
C ARG A 58 7.44 -9.18 -2.08
N ASN A 59 6.18 -9.31 -1.67
CA ASN A 59 5.19 -10.07 -2.43
C ASN A 59 4.82 -9.34 -3.72
N CYS A 60 4.69 -8.01 -3.64
CA CYS A 60 4.41 -7.17 -4.79
C CYS A 60 4.93 -5.74 -4.60
N ALA A 61 5.04 -5.02 -5.70
CA ALA A 61 5.14 -3.57 -5.72
C ALA A 61 3.92 -2.98 -6.42
N ILE A 62 3.39 -1.89 -5.87
CA ILE A 62 2.34 -1.11 -6.51
C ILE A 62 2.84 0.28 -6.88
N SER A 63 2.30 0.84 -7.96
CA SER A 63 2.59 2.21 -8.35
C SER A 63 1.34 2.94 -8.83
N MET A 64 1.14 4.16 -8.32
CA MET A 64 0.02 5.02 -8.67
C MET A 64 0.31 6.48 -8.26
N LYS A 65 -0.62 7.41 -8.49
CA LYS A 65 -0.53 8.78 -7.98
C LYS A 65 -0.96 8.86 -6.51
N SER A 66 -0.41 9.80 -5.76
CA SER A 66 -0.71 10.03 -4.34
C SER A 66 -2.20 10.26 -4.06
N ASP A 67 -2.88 11.03 -4.91
CA ASP A 67 -4.32 11.27 -4.77
C ASP A 67 -5.17 10.02 -5.03
N ASP A 68 -4.80 9.20 -6.03
CA ASP A 68 -5.49 7.94 -6.30
C ASP A 68 -5.21 6.93 -5.17
N PHE A 69 -3.99 6.93 -4.59
CA PHE A 69 -3.64 6.07 -3.45
C PHE A 69 -4.47 6.40 -2.21
N ASN A 70 -4.65 7.68 -1.89
CA ASN A 70 -5.52 8.07 -0.76
C ASN A 70 -6.97 7.62 -0.97
N LYS A 71 -7.48 7.73 -2.20
CA LYS A 71 -8.83 7.23 -2.52
C LYS A 71 -8.92 5.71 -2.42
N LEU A 72 -7.85 5.00 -2.77
CA LEU A 72 -7.78 3.55 -2.67
C LEU A 72 -7.90 3.11 -1.21
N ILE A 73 -7.11 3.71 -0.32
CA ILE A 73 -7.09 3.37 1.11
C ILE A 73 -8.27 3.99 1.88
N SER A 74 -8.97 4.99 1.35
CA SER A 74 -10.24 5.46 1.93
C SER A 74 -11.46 4.66 1.45
N GLY A 75 -11.27 3.73 0.50
CA GLY A 75 -12.35 2.95 -0.11
C GLY A 75 -13.14 3.70 -1.20
N GLU A 76 -12.80 4.95 -1.52
CA GLU A 76 -13.41 5.73 -2.61
C GLU A 76 -13.03 5.25 -4.01
N LEU A 77 -11.88 4.58 -4.14
CA LEU A 77 -11.39 3.99 -5.38
C LEU A 77 -11.26 2.48 -5.24
N ASP A 78 -12.04 1.74 -6.01
CA ASP A 78 -11.94 0.28 -6.07
C ASP A 78 -10.61 -0.16 -6.71
N PRO A 79 -9.85 -1.08 -6.07
CA PRO A 79 -8.54 -1.51 -6.58
C PRO A 79 -8.63 -2.25 -7.92
N VAL A 80 -9.68 -3.02 -8.18
CA VAL A 80 -9.86 -3.76 -9.43
C VAL A 80 -10.15 -2.78 -10.57
N ALA A 81 -11.03 -1.80 -10.33
CA ALA A 81 -11.30 -0.72 -11.27
C ALA A 81 -10.03 0.11 -11.54
N ALA A 82 -9.30 0.52 -10.50
CA ALA A 82 -8.06 1.28 -10.62
C ALA A 82 -6.99 0.56 -11.45
N PHE A 83 -6.84 -0.76 -11.26
CA PHE A 83 -5.93 -1.58 -12.05
C PHE A 83 -6.38 -1.67 -13.51
N THR A 84 -7.67 -1.95 -13.73
CA THR A 84 -8.26 -2.10 -15.07
C THR A 84 -8.09 -0.84 -15.93
N VAL A 85 -8.23 0.35 -15.33
CA VAL A 85 -8.07 1.64 -16.04
C VAL A 85 -6.62 2.15 -16.06
N GLY A 86 -5.66 1.39 -15.51
CA GLY A 86 -4.23 1.71 -15.53
C GLY A 86 -3.77 2.76 -14.51
N LYS A 87 -4.61 3.10 -13.52
CA LYS A 87 -4.24 4.00 -12.41
C LYS A 87 -3.37 3.30 -11.37
N LEU A 88 -3.65 2.02 -11.11
CA LEU A 88 -2.87 1.15 -10.25
C LEU A 88 -2.06 0.20 -11.14
N LYS A 89 -0.73 0.21 -10.97
CA LYS A 89 0.16 -0.81 -11.53
C LYS A 89 0.56 -1.77 -10.42
N VAL A 90 0.65 -3.05 -10.75
CA VAL A 90 1.10 -4.10 -9.83
C VAL A 90 2.22 -4.88 -10.51
N ASP A 91 3.32 -5.05 -9.81
CA ASP A 91 4.44 -5.95 -10.13
C ASP A 91 4.51 -7.03 -9.06
N GLY A 92 4.55 -8.31 -9.45
CA GLY A 92 4.50 -9.45 -8.53
C GLY A 92 3.08 -9.98 -8.29
N ASP A 93 2.77 -10.34 -7.03
CA ASP A 93 1.53 -11.03 -6.67
C ASP A 93 0.32 -10.08 -6.58
N ILE A 94 -0.63 -10.24 -7.52
CA ILE A 94 -1.87 -9.45 -7.57
C ILE A 94 -2.82 -9.77 -6.40
N GLY A 95 -2.86 -11.03 -5.95
CA GLY A 95 -3.68 -11.42 -4.79
C GLY A 95 -3.22 -10.71 -3.52
N LYS A 96 -1.89 -10.60 -3.33
CA LYS A 96 -1.29 -9.84 -2.24
C LYS A 96 -1.53 -8.33 -2.36
N ALA A 97 -1.57 -7.78 -3.58
CA ALA A 97 -1.95 -6.38 -3.79
C ALA A 97 -3.43 -6.10 -3.41
N LEU A 98 -4.34 -7.05 -3.68
CA LEU A 98 -5.74 -6.94 -3.27
C LEU A 98 -5.92 -7.09 -1.75
N GLU A 99 -5.22 -8.03 -1.13
CA GLU A 99 -5.17 -8.20 0.33
C GLU A 99 -4.71 -6.90 1.01
N PHE A 100 -3.61 -6.31 0.52
CA PHE A 100 -3.10 -5.02 0.98
C PHE A 100 -4.12 -3.88 0.85
N SER A 101 -4.81 -3.78 -0.29
CA SER A 101 -5.83 -2.74 -0.48
C SER A 101 -7.01 -2.89 0.48
N ASN A 102 -7.33 -4.11 0.91
CA ASN A 102 -8.42 -4.33 1.87
C ASN A 102 -7.97 -4.13 3.32
N LEU A 103 -6.69 -4.39 3.62
CA LEU A 103 -6.12 -4.17 4.95
C LEU A 103 -6.12 -2.69 5.35
N LEU A 104 -5.87 -1.79 4.39
CA LEU A 104 -5.76 -0.34 4.65
C LEU A 104 -7.08 0.44 4.52
N LYS A 105 -8.20 -0.21 4.19
CA LYS A 105 -9.53 0.43 4.14
C LYS A 105 -10.12 0.57 5.54
#